data_AF-A0A4Y9Z877-F1
#
_entry.id   AF-A0A4Y9Z877-F1
#
_cell.length_a   1.000
_cell.length_b   1.000
_cell.length_c   1.000
_cell.angle_alpha   90.00
_cell.angle_beta   90.00
_cell.angle_gamma   90.00
#
_symmetry.space_group_name_H-M   'P 1'
#
loop_
_entity.id
_entity.type
_entity.pdbx_description
1 polymer ?
#
loop_
_entity_poly.entity_id
_entity_poly.type
_entity_poly.pdbx_seq_one_letter_code
_entity_poly.pdbx_strand_id
1 'polypeptide(L)'
;MGLTFADIQAMSREQSAIYPPMESLPVLTEYSEDEKRICELQIGFADRLRKSTFYITEPKKSTELERYSDKYRPSAAARPVLKRKDLHAAFFPPDLLEGYFNPKRKRISEKKSSKQVNLDDLGDDADDQEKTDEERSDAGSQAADEDYDVDEEYDNDYAENYFDNGEGDDMDDLGGGGGVDEGGTVASQLYPDLLLTLCVQAMTWTRLHHTHNCMLFCCTRYIIALTIKSLQFVFADPRTREVLPCLFGMHGRYMAVDVEIVACILPPPTPHLSMFALSLTLSFFLLAVPATVSACEGECIVGITKAFNGNYSRPVQTVMQQIAQQVGQRLVPQHSGDAMKYLRPIMNAYDNTSYDSMETAIFPSFFHGKCLDKNGNEPAGCPNPDCPIVCGTPGSLVHFYSTLRFIAFNETKAILEAHSSPGSDAYQQTEDAIVRAASGPARMVRRYMRSGVDAGRDEYVKKREEDVKRGLRDIMKQVPTLLQKACGGRAADSPDGLPECSWEDAMKEFILSYP
;
A
#
# COMPACT_ATOMS: atom_id res chain seq x y z
N MET A 1 -14.40 -1.35 -43.08
CA MET A 1 -15.18 -0.44 -42.20
C MET A 1 -15.79 0.63 -43.08
N GLY A 2 -17.12 0.82 -43.03
CA GLY A 2 -17.87 1.64 -43.99
C GLY A 2 -18.04 3.10 -43.58
N LEU A 3 -16.95 3.82 -43.26
CA LEU A 3 -16.99 5.27 -43.08
C LEU A 3 -16.76 5.94 -44.44
N THR A 4 -17.58 6.93 -44.78
CA THR A 4 -17.39 7.71 -46.00
C THR A 4 -16.28 8.74 -45.79
N PHE A 5 -15.72 9.26 -46.89
CA PHE A 5 -14.71 10.32 -46.83
C PHE A 5 -15.25 11.61 -46.17
N ALA A 6 -16.56 11.85 -46.28
CA ALA A 6 -17.23 12.96 -45.58
C ALA A 6 -17.23 12.73 -44.06
N ASP A 7 -17.48 11.50 -43.58
CA ASP A 7 -17.44 11.17 -42.15
C ASP A 7 -16.03 11.36 -41.57
N ILE A 8 -14.99 11.00 -42.33
CA ILE A 8 -13.59 11.18 -41.92
C ILE A 8 -13.21 12.67 -41.86
N GLN A 9 -13.77 13.52 -42.72
CA GLN A 9 -13.60 14.98 -42.63
C GLN A 9 -14.47 15.63 -41.54
N ALA A 10 -15.59 14.99 -41.17
CA ALA A 10 -16.46 15.41 -40.08
C ALA A 10 -15.98 14.95 -38.69
N MET A 11 -15.01 14.03 -38.61
CA MET A 11 -14.31 13.76 -37.35
C MET A 11 -13.61 15.03 -36.88
N SER A 12 -13.94 15.47 -35.67
CA SER A 12 -13.52 16.77 -35.13
C SER A 12 -12.01 16.99 -35.23
N ARG A 13 -11.62 18.10 -35.85
CA ARG A 13 -10.25 18.63 -35.82
C ARG A 13 -9.98 19.50 -34.59
N GLU A 14 -11.01 19.80 -33.82
CA GLU A 14 -10.89 20.57 -32.59
C GLU A 14 -10.29 19.67 -31.50
N GLN A 15 -9.21 20.14 -30.88
CA GLN A 15 -8.61 19.45 -29.75
C GLN A 15 -9.66 19.32 -28.65
N SER A 16 -9.87 18.11 -28.13
CA SER A 16 -10.74 17.90 -26.98
C SER A 16 -10.28 18.80 -25.82
N ALA A 17 -11.24 19.37 -25.10
CA ALA A 17 -10.92 20.18 -23.93
C ALA A 17 -10.03 19.38 -22.96
N ILE A 18 -8.96 20.01 -22.46
CA ILE A 18 -8.01 19.40 -21.49
C ILE A 18 -8.75 18.84 -20.27
N TYR A 19 -9.88 19.45 -19.93
CA TYR A 19 -10.83 18.98 -18.93
C TYR A 19 -12.20 18.80 -19.60
N PRO A 20 -12.56 17.57 -20.02
CA PRO A 20 -13.92 17.27 -20.47
C PRO A 20 -14.91 17.56 -19.34
N PRO A 21 -16.13 18.06 -19.64
CA PRO A 21 -17.15 18.27 -18.62
C PRO A 21 -17.54 16.93 -18.01
N MET A 22 -17.33 16.76 -16.70
CA MET A 22 -17.76 15.55 -15.98
C MET A 22 -19.28 15.58 -15.81
N GLU A 23 -19.96 14.54 -16.31
CA GLU A 23 -21.43 14.43 -16.30
C GLU A 23 -22.03 14.38 -14.88
N SER A 24 -21.24 13.92 -13.91
CA SER A 24 -21.58 13.99 -12.49
C SER A 24 -20.37 14.41 -11.67
N LEU A 25 -20.56 15.40 -10.81
CA LEU A 25 -19.60 15.69 -9.73
C LEU A 25 -19.83 14.68 -8.60
N PRO A 26 -18.77 14.11 -7.99
CA PRO A 26 -18.93 13.23 -6.83
C PRO A 26 -19.63 14.00 -5.70
N VAL A 27 -20.74 13.45 -5.22
CA VAL A 27 -21.53 14.06 -4.14
C VAL A 27 -20.77 13.92 -2.83
N LEU A 28 -20.44 15.04 -2.20
CA LEU A 28 -19.84 15.07 -0.87
C LEU A 28 -20.91 14.71 0.19
N THR A 29 -20.95 13.44 0.58
CA THR A 29 -21.75 12.97 1.71
C THR A 29 -21.13 13.41 3.04
N GLU A 30 -21.95 13.58 4.08
CA GLU A 30 -21.44 13.82 5.43
C GLU A 30 -20.64 12.61 5.94
N TYR A 31 -19.51 12.86 6.61
CA TYR A 31 -18.65 11.81 7.13
C TYR A 31 -19.32 11.05 8.29
N SER A 32 -19.33 9.72 8.17
CA SER A 32 -19.70 8.81 9.24
C SER A 32 -18.71 8.87 10.43
N GLU A 33 -19.11 8.38 11.59
CA GLU A 33 -18.25 8.35 12.78
C GLU A 33 -17.01 7.46 12.59
N ASP A 34 -17.15 6.33 11.88
CA ASP A 34 -16.03 5.45 11.55
C ASP A 34 -15.05 6.13 10.58
N GLU A 35 -15.53 6.86 9.57
CA GLU A 35 -14.67 7.64 8.67
C GLU A 35 -13.91 8.75 9.40
N LYS A 36 -14.59 9.51 10.29
CA LYS A 36 -13.94 10.52 11.14
C LYS A 36 -12.80 9.91 11.96
N ARG A 37 -13.05 8.76 12.59
CA ARG A 37 -12.05 8.01 13.36
C ARG A 37 -10.88 7.52 12.50
N ILE A 38 -11.14 7.07 11.27
CA ILE A 38 -10.10 6.68 10.31
C ILE A 38 -9.26 7.90 9.92
N CYS A 39 -9.87 9.05 9.64
CA CYS A 39 -9.16 10.30 9.33
C CYS A 39 -8.29 10.76 10.51
N GLU A 40 -8.80 10.72 11.74
CA GLU A 40 -8.01 11.03 12.95
C GLU A 40 -6.79 10.11 13.10
N LEU A 41 -6.96 8.81 12.85
CA LEU A 41 -5.86 7.84 12.89
C LEU A 41 -4.82 8.07 11.78
N GLN A 42 -5.26 8.44 10.57
CA GLN A 42 -4.38 8.76 9.45
C GLN A 42 -3.58 10.06 9.69
N ILE A 43 -4.25 11.13 10.15
CA ILE A 43 -3.60 12.40 10.51
C ILE A 43 -2.60 12.17 11.65
N GLY A 44 -3.02 11.48 12.72
CA GLY A 44 -2.16 11.14 13.84
C GLY A 44 -0.98 10.24 13.44
N PHE A 45 -1.16 9.35 12.46
CA PHE A 45 -0.06 8.55 11.91
C PHE A 45 0.94 9.41 11.14
N ALA A 46 0.47 10.32 10.27
CA ALA A 46 1.34 11.25 9.54
C ALA A 46 2.16 12.14 10.49
N ASP A 47 1.55 12.62 11.57
CA ASP A 47 2.25 13.42 12.58
C ASP A 47 3.25 12.62 13.42
N ARG A 48 2.93 11.37 13.80
CA ARG A 48 3.89 10.47 14.44
C ARG A 48 5.05 10.15 13.51
N LEU A 49 4.79 9.92 12.23
CA LEU A 49 5.81 9.64 11.22
C LEU A 49 6.75 10.84 11.06
N ARG A 50 6.23 12.05 10.87
CA ARG A 50 7.01 13.31 10.76
C ARG A 50 7.87 13.62 12.00
N LYS A 51 7.43 13.19 13.19
CA LYS A 51 8.15 13.33 14.47
C LYS A 51 9.12 12.18 14.75
N SER A 52 9.07 11.09 13.98
CA SER A 52 9.90 9.90 14.19
C SER A 52 11.36 10.13 13.81
N THR A 53 12.25 9.31 14.38
CA THR A 53 13.67 9.22 14.03
C THR A 53 13.93 8.84 12.56
N PHE A 54 12.93 8.27 11.89
CA PHE A 54 13.05 7.74 10.53
C PHE A 54 12.64 8.76 9.45
N TYR A 55 12.08 9.92 9.83
CA TYR A 55 11.71 10.96 8.88
C TYR A 55 12.92 11.79 8.45
N ILE A 56 13.60 11.30 7.42
CA ILE A 56 14.73 11.97 6.78
C ILE A 56 14.27 13.34 6.28
N THR A 57 15.06 14.38 6.58
CA THR A 57 14.86 15.72 6.04
C THR A 57 16.21 16.23 5.58
N GLU A 58 16.26 16.68 4.33
CA GLU A 58 17.48 17.19 3.71
C GLU A 58 17.98 18.43 4.47
N PRO A 59 19.30 18.50 4.77
CA PRO A 59 19.88 19.64 5.48
C PRO A 59 19.91 20.85 4.55
N LYS A 60 18.83 21.63 4.54
CA LYS A 60 18.76 22.92 3.86
C LYS A 60 19.68 23.91 4.56
N LYS A 61 20.81 24.23 3.94
CA LYS A 61 21.60 25.43 4.27
C LYS A 61 20.74 26.65 3.92
N SER A 62 20.56 27.58 4.84
CA SER A 62 19.96 28.88 4.52
C SER A 62 20.87 29.61 3.52
N THR A 63 20.29 30.06 2.41
CA THR A 63 20.95 30.95 1.45
C THR A 63 20.74 32.43 1.80
N GLU A 64 19.96 32.70 2.84
CA GLU A 64 19.74 34.02 3.42
C GLU A 64 20.86 34.36 4.41
N LEU A 65 21.21 35.66 4.54
CA LEU A 65 22.16 36.13 5.55
C LEU A 65 21.69 35.70 6.95
N GLU A 66 22.63 35.26 7.79
CA GLU A 66 22.36 34.86 9.17
C GLU A 66 21.74 36.02 9.94
N ARG A 67 20.48 35.86 10.39
CA ARG A 67 19.80 36.85 11.22
C ARG A 67 19.90 36.43 12.69
N TYR A 68 19.98 37.39 13.60
CA TYR A 68 19.98 37.11 15.04
C TYR A 68 18.75 36.28 15.50
N SER A 69 17.62 36.42 14.80
CA SER A 69 16.41 35.62 15.00
C SER A 69 16.59 34.11 14.78
N ASP A 70 17.55 33.70 13.94
CA ASP A 70 17.78 32.27 13.65
C ASP A 70 18.34 31.51 14.87
N LYS A 71 18.97 32.21 15.82
CA LYS A 71 19.40 31.65 17.11
C LYS A 71 18.25 31.08 17.95
N TYR A 72 17.05 31.67 17.84
CA TYR A 72 15.85 31.27 18.57
C TYR A 72 14.92 30.36 17.77
N ARG A 73 15.21 30.15 16.48
CA ARG A 73 14.45 29.23 15.65
C ARG A 73 14.78 27.80 16.08
N PRO A 74 13.79 26.93 16.41
CA PRO A 74 14.05 25.55 16.76
C PRO A 74 14.80 24.85 15.62
N SER A 75 16.10 24.64 15.82
CA SER A 75 16.95 24.06 14.80
C SER A 75 16.56 22.59 14.56
N ALA A 76 16.86 22.06 13.37
CA ALA A 76 16.57 20.65 13.05
C ALA A 76 17.27 19.66 14.02
N ALA A 77 18.24 20.12 14.83
CA ALA A 77 18.89 19.36 15.88
C ALA A 77 17.99 19.04 17.10
N ALA A 78 16.81 19.67 17.23
CA ALA A 78 15.82 19.30 18.25
C ALA A 78 15.09 17.97 17.97
N ARG A 79 15.40 17.28 16.86
CA ARG A 79 14.83 15.99 16.51
C ARG A 79 15.56 14.82 17.20
N PRO A 80 14.87 13.72 17.52
CA PRO A 80 15.50 12.55 18.11
C PRO A 80 16.53 11.95 17.15
N VAL A 81 17.77 11.79 17.63
CA VAL A 81 18.89 11.23 16.86
C VAL A 81 18.80 9.70 16.85
N LEU A 82 19.07 9.07 15.70
CA LEU A 82 19.17 7.61 15.58
C LEU A 82 20.30 7.08 16.48
N LYS A 83 20.09 5.92 17.12
CA LYS A 83 21.11 5.27 17.97
C LYS A 83 21.70 4.07 17.24
N ARG A 84 23.03 3.93 17.25
CA ARG A 84 23.74 2.85 16.53
C ARG A 84 23.29 1.44 16.94
N LYS A 85 22.86 1.26 18.20
CA LYS A 85 22.37 -0.02 18.73
C LYS A 85 20.99 -0.44 18.22
N ASP A 86 20.20 0.49 17.70
CA ASP A 86 18.83 0.23 17.20
C ASP A 86 18.85 -0.06 15.67
N LEU A 87 20.05 -0.14 15.06
CA LEU A 87 20.28 -0.34 13.62
C LEU A 87 21.11 -1.61 13.39
N HIS A 88 20.67 -2.45 12.45
CA HIS A 88 21.40 -3.66 12.07
C HIS A 88 22.62 -3.31 11.20
N ALA A 89 23.80 -3.18 11.82
CA ALA A 89 25.00 -2.63 11.18
C ALA A 89 25.39 -3.31 9.86
N ALA A 90 25.24 -4.63 9.75
CA ALA A 90 25.61 -5.39 8.55
C ALA A 90 24.68 -5.16 7.33
N PHE A 91 23.55 -4.47 7.49
CA PHE A 91 22.68 -4.10 6.37
C PHE A 91 23.05 -2.76 5.71
N PHE A 92 23.86 -1.94 6.37
CA PHE A 92 24.26 -0.62 5.87
C PHE A 92 25.69 -0.64 5.35
N PRO A 93 25.99 0.04 4.22
CA PRO A 93 27.38 0.27 3.80
C PRO A 93 28.18 0.91 4.94
N PRO A 94 29.37 0.40 5.28
CA PRO A 94 30.11 0.84 6.46
C PRO A 94 30.44 2.34 6.41
N ASP A 95 30.79 2.86 5.24
CA ASP A 95 31.11 4.27 5.01
C ASP A 95 29.95 5.23 5.32
N LEU A 96 28.71 4.79 5.06
CA LEU A 96 27.51 5.58 5.36
C LEU A 96 27.18 5.52 6.85
N LEU A 97 27.26 4.33 7.45
CA LEU A 97 27.02 4.14 8.87
C LEU A 97 28.04 4.90 9.72
N GLU A 98 29.33 4.80 9.40
CA GLU A 98 30.38 5.55 10.08
C GLU A 98 30.37 7.04 9.74
N GLY A 99 30.06 7.41 8.50
CA GLY A 99 29.91 8.82 8.11
C GLY A 99 28.79 9.55 8.87
N TYR A 100 27.67 8.87 9.14
CA TYR A 100 26.56 9.41 9.92
C TYR A 100 26.90 9.52 11.42
N PHE A 101 27.46 8.47 12.02
CA PHE A 101 27.76 8.45 13.46
C PHE A 101 29.04 9.21 13.85
N ASN A 102 30.03 9.28 12.96
CA ASN A 102 31.33 9.92 13.19
C ASN A 102 31.61 11.03 12.15
N PRO A 103 30.76 12.08 12.01
CA PRO A 103 30.90 13.10 10.97
C PRO A 103 32.24 13.88 11.03
N LYS A 104 32.91 13.88 12.20
CA LYS A 104 34.26 14.45 12.36
C LYS A 104 35.34 13.68 11.59
N ARG A 105 35.22 12.35 11.42
CA ARG A 105 36.20 11.54 10.66
C ARG A 105 36.15 11.83 9.16
N LYS A 106 34.95 11.89 8.57
CA LYS A 106 34.78 12.11 7.12
C LYS A 106 35.29 13.49 6.65
N ARG A 107 35.17 14.53 7.48
CA ARG A 107 35.77 15.84 7.20
C ARG A 107 37.30 15.84 7.17
N ILE A 108 37.98 14.87 7.76
CA ILE A 108 39.45 14.76 7.77
C ILE A 108 39.95 14.05 6.50
N SER A 109 39.22 13.05 6.01
CA SER A 109 39.57 12.38 4.74
C SER A 109 39.36 13.28 3.52
N GLU A 110 38.31 14.11 3.51
CA GLU A 110 38.02 15.03 2.39
C GLU A 110 38.89 16.31 2.42
N LYS A 111 39.36 16.76 3.59
CA LYS A 111 40.23 17.96 3.70
C LYS A 111 41.70 17.74 3.29
N LYS A 112 42.13 16.52 2.94
CA LYS A 112 43.53 16.25 2.57
C LYS A 112 43.91 16.60 1.12
N SER A 113 42.98 17.05 0.27
CA SER A 113 43.27 17.38 -1.14
C SER A 113 43.35 18.87 -1.47
N SER A 114 42.91 19.78 -0.59
CA SER A 114 43.19 21.22 -0.78
C SER A 114 44.62 21.56 -0.31
N LYS A 115 45.62 20.96 -0.97
CA LYS A 115 46.96 21.55 -1.01
C LYS A 115 46.81 22.93 -1.63
N GLN A 116 47.03 23.96 -0.82
CA GLN A 116 47.37 25.28 -1.32
C GLN A 116 48.60 25.11 -2.21
N VAL A 117 48.44 25.32 -3.52
CA VAL A 117 49.57 25.29 -4.46
C VAL A 117 50.38 26.55 -4.20
N ASN A 118 51.44 26.43 -3.41
CA ASN A 118 52.49 27.44 -3.36
C ASN A 118 53.16 27.43 -4.74
N LEU A 119 53.08 28.55 -5.46
CA LEU A 119 53.57 28.66 -6.84
C LEU A 119 55.10 28.82 -6.93
N ASP A 120 55.78 29.00 -5.80
CA ASP A 120 57.20 29.36 -5.73
C ASP A 120 58.17 28.16 -5.57
N ASP A 121 57.65 26.93 -5.50
CA ASP A 121 58.43 25.70 -5.25
C ASP A 121 58.53 24.80 -6.51
N LEU A 122 58.87 25.43 -7.63
CA LEU A 122 59.23 24.79 -8.89
C LEU A 122 60.70 25.08 -9.18
N GLY A 123 61.60 24.43 -8.43
CA GLY A 123 63.05 24.62 -8.51
C GLY A 123 63.83 23.35 -8.18
N ASP A 124 64.18 22.63 -9.24
CA ASP A 124 65.26 21.64 -9.38
C ASP A 124 65.29 20.34 -8.54
N ASP A 125 65.89 19.34 -9.19
CA ASP A 125 66.40 18.03 -8.73
C ASP A 125 65.39 17.02 -8.13
N ALA A 126 65.16 15.82 -8.70
CA ALA A 126 66.03 14.75 -9.22
C ALA A 126 66.41 13.68 -8.17
N ASP A 127 66.21 12.43 -8.60
CA ASP A 127 66.63 11.14 -8.05
C ASP A 127 66.04 10.61 -6.71
N ASP A 128 65.60 9.34 -6.81
CA ASP A 128 65.55 8.26 -5.81
C ASP A 128 65.31 8.54 -4.31
N GLN A 129 64.23 7.95 -3.77
CA GLN A 129 64.41 6.73 -2.93
C GLN A 129 63.09 6.02 -2.54
N GLU A 130 63.20 4.69 -2.43
CA GLU A 130 62.26 3.81 -1.71
C GLU A 130 62.40 3.97 -0.18
N LYS A 131 61.51 3.28 0.57
CA LYS A 131 61.58 2.98 2.03
C LYS A 131 61.24 4.13 2.98
N THR A 132 60.84 3.91 4.25
CA THR A 132 60.25 2.76 4.99
C THR A 132 59.62 3.33 6.27
N ASP A 133 58.74 2.55 6.90
CA ASP A 133 58.65 2.32 8.36
C ASP A 133 58.64 3.50 9.37
N GLU A 134 57.57 3.47 10.18
CA GLU A 134 57.65 3.28 11.64
C GLU A 134 58.07 4.45 12.55
N GLU A 135 57.16 4.71 13.51
CA GLU A 135 57.31 5.50 14.74
C GLU A 135 57.69 6.99 14.66
N ARG A 136 57.08 7.76 15.57
CA ARG A 136 57.76 8.43 16.71
C ARG A 136 57.12 9.79 17.03
N SER A 137 56.78 9.99 18.31
CA SER A 137 56.72 11.29 19.03
C SER A 137 55.72 12.37 18.55
N ASP A 138 55.34 13.40 19.32
CA ASP A 138 55.33 13.70 20.76
C ASP A 138 54.68 15.11 20.91
N ALA A 139 54.45 15.57 22.15
CA ALA A 139 54.36 16.98 22.56
C ALA A 139 53.26 17.88 21.93
N GLY A 140 52.14 17.96 22.63
CA GLY A 140 51.84 19.16 23.42
C GLY A 140 51.23 20.40 22.75
N SER A 141 50.05 20.79 23.23
CA SER A 141 49.70 22.20 23.45
C SER A 141 48.70 22.32 24.60
N GLN A 142 49.05 23.05 25.65
CA GLN A 142 48.14 23.38 26.76
C GLN A 142 47.27 24.60 26.40
N ALA A 143 46.03 24.58 26.89
CA ALA A 143 45.30 25.72 27.44
C ALA A 143 44.22 25.11 28.36
N ALA A 144 44.45 24.99 29.66
CA ALA A 144 44.52 26.05 30.67
C ALA A 144 43.13 26.71 30.88
N ASP A 145 42.49 26.25 31.96
CA ASP A 145 41.60 26.93 32.91
C ASP A 145 40.76 28.13 32.45
N GLU A 146 39.47 28.10 32.80
CA GLU A 146 38.90 29.12 33.69
C GLU A 146 37.61 28.58 34.33
N ASP A 147 37.68 28.35 35.65
CA ASP A 147 36.63 27.82 36.51
C ASP A 147 35.88 29.02 37.12
N TYR A 148 34.72 29.36 36.56
CA TYR A 148 33.91 30.51 37.00
C TYR A 148 32.85 30.08 38.02
N ASP A 149 33.29 29.81 39.25
CA ASP A 149 32.44 29.96 40.43
C ASP A 149 32.18 31.47 40.64
N VAL A 150 30.99 31.92 40.25
CA VAL A 150 30.47 33.26 40.56
C VAL A 150 29.27 33.11 41.50
N ASP A 151 29.57 32.66 42.72
CA ASP A 151 28.72 32.88 43.90
C ASP A 151 28.92 34.33 44.37
N GLU A 152 28.47 35.31 43.58
CA GLU A 152 28.30 36.70 44.04
C GLU A 152 26.80 37.01 44.27
N GLU A 153 26.46 36.89 45.55
CA GLU A 153 25.29 37.43 46.23
C GLU A 153 25.05 38.90 45.84
N TYR A 154 24.11 39.13 44.91
CA TYR A 154 23.58 40.46 44.60
C TYR A 154 22.10 40.55 44.99
N ASP A 155 21.85 41.05 46.19
CA ASP A 155 20.62 41.75 46.56
C ASP A 155 20.52 43.04 45.71
N ASN A 156 20.21 42.89 44.43
CA ASN A 156 19.88 43.99 43.52
C ASN A 156 18.37 44.27 43.58
N ASP A 157 18.00 45.10 44.56
CA ASP A 157 16.74 45.84 44.69
C ASP A 157 16.36 46.70 43.45
N TYR A 158 17.26 46.78 42.48
CA TYR A 158 17.06 47.33 41.13
C TYR A 158 15.83 46.77 40.38
N ALA A 159 15.35 45.58 40.72
CA ALA A 159 14.20 44.96 40.05
C ALA A 159 12.82 45.52 40.48
N GLU A 160 12.68 46.01 41.72
CA GLU A 160 11.38 46.47 42.24
C GLU A 160 11.10 47.95 41.96
N ASN A 161 12.14 48.79 41.85
CA ASN A 161 11.99 50.24 41.62
C ASN A 161 11.96 50.65 40.13
N TYR A 162 12.09 49.74 39.16
CA TYR A 162 12.11 50.09 37.72
C TYR A 162 10.72 50.23 37.08
N PHE A 163 9.64 49.90 37.82
CA PHE A 163 8.24 50.02 37.35
C PHE A 163 7.30 50.65 38.38
N ASP A 164 7.83 51.33 39.41
CA ASP A 164 7.04 52.30 40.18
C ASP A 164 7.18 53.67 39.51
N ASN A 165 6.12 54.10 38.82
CA ASN A 165 6.10 55.31 38.01
C ASN A 165 6.02 56.59 38.86
N GLY A 166 5.80 56.49 40.18
CA GLY A 166 5.58 57.66 41.03
C GLY A 166 4.26 58.39 40.78
N GLU A 167 3.31 57.77 40.06
CA GLU A 167 1.92 58.25 39.95
C GLU A 167 1.08 57.66 41.07
N GLY A 168 1.32 58.18 42.28
CA GLY A 168 0.31 58.22 43.32
C GLY A 168 -0.70 59.35 43.05
N ASP A 169 -1.86 59.20 43.68
CA ASP A 169 -2.98 60.15 43.77
C ASP A 169 -3.90 60.34 42.54
N ASP A 170 -5.16 60.62 42.90
CA ASP A 170 -6.27 61.15 42.10
C ASP A 170 -6.92 60.28 41.00
N MET A 171 -7.96 59.51 41.37
CA MET A 171 -9.36 59.94 41.13
C MET A 171 -10.40 58.90 41.59
N ASP A 172 -11.00 59.18 42.75
CA ASP A 172 -12.43 59.22 43.06
C ASP A 172 -13.46 58.39 42.24
N ASP A 173 -14.19 57.58 43.01
CA ASP A 173 -15.67 57.51 43.06
C ASP A 173 -16.47 57.89 41.80
N LEU A 174 -16.92 56.85 41.07
CA LEU A 174 -18.26 56.86 40.45
C LEU A 174 -18.97 55.52 40.73
N GLY A 175 -19.59 55.42 41.89
CA GLY A 175 -20.62 54.40 42.13
C GLY A 175 -21.96 54.70 41.44
N GLY A 176 -22.85 53.70 41.42
CA GLY A 176 -24.30 53.95 41.51
C GLY A 176 -25.19 53.63 40.28
N GLY A 177 -26.26 52.86 40.54
CA GLY A 177 -27.48 52.80 39.73
C GLY A 177 -27.53 51.71 38.64
N GLY A 178 -28.54 50.86 38.50
CA GLY A 178 -29.77 50.66 39.31
C GLY A 178 -31.07 51.00 38.54
N GLY A 179 -31.96 50.01 38.38
CA GLY A 179 -33.26 50.15 37.70
C GLY A 179 -33.18 50.14 36.16
N VAL A 180 -34.25 49.89 35.39
CA VAL A 180 -35.65 49.55 35.72
C VAL A 180 -36.30 48.83 34.53
N ASP A 181 -37.03 47.76 34.82
CA ASP A 181 -38.45 47.50 34.54
C ASP A 181 -39.16 48.00 33.24
N GLU A 182 -39.70 47.00 32.53
CA GLU A 182 -41.14 46.82 32.19
C GLU A 182 -41.79 47.49 30.94
N GLY A 183 -42.54 46.66 30.19
CA GLY A 183 -43.52 47.04 29.15
C GLY A 183 -43.03 46.92 27.69
N GLY A 184 -43.72 46.28 26.73
CA GLY A 184 -44.96 45.47 26.80
C GLY A 184 -45.69 45.39 25.44
N THR A 185 -46.43 44.30 25.22
CA THR A 185 -47.48 44.05 24.19
C THR A 185 -47.13 43.49 22.78
N VAL A 186 -47.59 42.24 22.55
CA VAL A 186 -48.25 41.62 21.35
C VAL A 186 -47.63 41.80 19.94
N ALA A 187 -47.45 40.79 19.06
CA ALA A 187 -47.69 39.34 19.03
C ALA A 187 -46.73 38.70 17.95
N SER A 188 -46.71 37.41 17.57
CA SER A 188 -47.56 36.23 17.88
C SER A 188 -46.82 34.90 17.58
N GLN A 189 -47.22 33.82 18.26
CA GLN A 189 -47.23 32.40 17.84
C GLN A 189 -46.11 31.82 16.92
N LEU A 190 -45.18 31.02 17.50
CA LEU A 190 -45.13 29.53 17.39
C LEU A 190 -43.83 28.92 18.00
N TYR A 191 -44.01 27.97 18.94
CA TYR A 191 -43.06 26.96 19.47
C TYR A 191 -41.64 27.34 20.00
N PRO A 192 -41.42 27.22 21.33
CA PRO A 192 -40.14 26.83 21.94
C PRO A 192 -40.15 25.34 22.40
N ASP A 193 -38.98 24.68 22.39
CA ASP A 193 -38.52 23.68 23.39
C ASP A 193 -37.32 22.86 22.86
N LEU A 194 -36.09 23.24 23.21
CA LEU A 194 -34.92 22.32 23.24
C LEU A 194 -33.67 22.88 23.96
N LEU A 195 -33.59 24.20 24.22
CA LEU A 195 -32.32 24.86 24.54
C LEU A 195 -32.01 25.08 26.04
N LEU A 196 -32.97 24.90 26.97
CA LEU A 196 -32.71 25.09 28.41
C LEU A 196 -32.20 23.83 29.14
N THR A 197 -32.38 22.63 28.59
CA THR A 197 -32.05 21.37 29.29
C THR A 197 -30.54 21.09 29.37
N LEU A 198 -29.74 21.68 28.48
CA LEU A 198 -28.29 21.44 28.42
C LEU A 198 -27.46 22.28 29.41
N CYS A 199 -27.98 23.41 29.92
CA CYS A 199 -27.23 24.23 30.88
C CYS A 199 -27.16 23.64 32.30
N VAL A 200 -28.11 22.78 32.69
CA VAL A 200 -28.16 22.22 34.06
C VAL A 200 -27.28 20.97 34.23
N GLN A 201 -26.95 20.26 33.15
CA GLN A 201 -26.05 19.09 33.21
C GLN A 201 -24.56 19.44 33.12
N ALA A 202 -24.20 20.67 32.73
CA ALA A 202 -22.81 21.11 32.61
C ALA A 202 -22.12 21.45 33.96
N MET A 203 -22.88 21.62 35.05
CA MET A 203 -22.35 22.06 36.36
C MET A 203 -22.10 20.94 37.38
N THR A 204 -22.35 19.67 37.05
CA THR A 204 -22.16 18.52 37.98
C THR A 204 -20.97 17.62 37.65
N TRP A 205 -20.10 18.00 36.71
CA TRP A 205 -18.93 17.19 36.30
C TRP A 205 -17.55 17.85 36.45
N THR A 206 -17.47 19.02 37.09
CA THR A 206 -16.21 19.71 37.43
C THR A 206 -15.84 19.58 38.91
N ARG A 207 -15.68 18.34 39.38
CA ARG A 207 -15.13 18.07 40.74
C ARG A 207 -14.20 16.86 40.83
N LEU A 208 -13.22 16.76 39.93
CA LEU A 208 -11.90 16.20 40.25
C LEU A 208 -10.84 16.67 39.23
N HIS A 209 -9.61 16.86 39.69
CA HIS A 209 -8.41 17.31 38.96
C HIS A 209 -8.28 18.81 38.58
N HIS A 210 -7.58 19.55 39.46
CA HIS A 210 -6.47 20.42 39.04
C HIS A 210 -5.48 19.62 38.14
N THR A 211 -4.73 20.18 37.19
CA THR A 211 -3.93 21.43 37.24
C THR A 211 -3.76 22.15 35.88
N HIS A 212 -3.86 23.48 35.92
CA HIS A 212 -3.11 24.51 35.16
C HIS A 212 -2.70 24.43 33.67
N ASN A 213 -2.95 25.57 33.00
CA ASN A 213 -2.23 26.22 31.89
C ASN A 213 -2.41 25.71 30.44
N CYS A 214 -3.30 26.38 29.68
CA CYS A 214 -2.93 27.21 28.50
C CYS A 214 -4.17 27.82 27.80
N MET A 215 -4.58 29.04 28.21
CA MET A 215 -5.46 29.90 27.39
C MET A 215 -4.61 30.94 26.67
N LEU A 216 -4.37 30.80 25.35
CA LEU A 216 -3.83 31.88 24.49
C LEU A 216 -3.78 31.56 22.97
N PHE A 217 -4.87 31.07 22.34
CA PHE A 217 -4.86 30.82 20.88
C PHE A 217 -6.17 31.05 20.09
N CYS A 218 -7.20 31.69 20.65
CA CYS A 218 -8.49 31.88 19.95
C CYS A 218 -8.63 33.14 19.07
N CYS A 219 -7.75 34.14 19.16
CA CYS A 219 -8.00 35.45 18.52
C CYS A 219 -7.47 35.63 17.08
N THR A 220 -6.64 34.73 16.54
CA THR A 220 -5.94 34.95 15.24
C THR A 220 -6.59 34.32 14.00
N ARG A 221 -7.76 33.67 14.12
CA ARG A 221 -8.43 33.02 12.96
C ARG A 221 -9.52 33.85 12.26
N TYR A 222 -9.88 35.03 12.78
CA TYR A 222 -11.06 35.77 12.28
C TYR A 222 -10.79 36.74 11.11
N ILE A 223 -9.52 36.95 10.72
CA ILE A 223 -9.13 38.04 9.79
C ILE A 223 -8.98 37.57 8.32
N ILE A 224 -8.86 36.27 8.05
CA ILE A 224 -8.57 35.75 6.69
C ILE A 224 -9.84 35.42 5.86
N ALA A 225 -11.03 35.43 6.48
CA ALA A 225 -12.28 34.98 5.82
C ALA A 225 -12.99 36.02 4.93
N LEU A 226 -12.41 37.20 4.70
CA LEU A 226 -13.15 38.39 4.21
C LEU A 226 -12.74 38.94 2.82
N THR A 227 -11.92 38.23 2.04
CA THR A 227 -11.34 38.78 0.78
C THR A 227 -11.65 38.00 -0.52
N ILE A 228 -12.63 37.09 -0.55
CA ILE A 228 -13.08 36.44 -1.80
C ILE A 228 -14.61 36.34 -1.87
N LYS A 229 -15.30 37.47 -2.13
CA LYS A 229 -16.74 37.47 -2.50
C LYS A 229 -17.22 38.75 -3.21
N SER A 230 -16.61 39.10 -4.34
CA SER A 230 -17.02 40.24 -5.19
C SER A 230 -16.91 39.92 -6.69
N LEU A 231 -17.87 40.42 -7.49
CA LEU A 231 -17.98 40.39 -8.98
C LEU A 231 -18.37 39.01 -9.58
N GLN A 232 -19.66 38.74 -9.84
CA GLN A 232 -20.55 39.14 -10.98
C GLN A 232 -20.39 38.21 -12.22
N PHE A 233 -21.37 37.47 -12.78
CA PHE A 233 -22.80 37.62 -13.19
C PHE A 233 -23.06 38.22 -14.61
N VAL A 234 -24.13 37.74 -15.28
CA VAL A 234 -24.71 38.10 -16.62
C VAL A 234 -24.01 37.42 -17.84
N PHE A 235 -24.62 36.81 -18.87
CA PHE A 235 -25.96 36.76 -19.54
C PHE A 235 -26.63 35.34 -19.47
N ALA A 236 -27.96 35.08 -19.51
CA ALA A 236 -29.00 35.17 -20.57
C ALA A 236 -28.65 34.40 -21.89
N ASP A 237 -29.50 33.62 -22.59
CA ASP A 237 -30.97 33.43 -22.69
C ASP A 237 -31.31 31.96 -23.14
N PRO A 238 -32.55 31.40 -23.01
CA PRO A 238 -32.85 29.98 -23.27
C PRO A 238 -33.78 29.70 -24.48
N ARG A 239 -33.69 28.50 -25.11
CA ARG A 239 -34.82 27.81 -25.80
C ARG A 239 -34.48 26.40 -26.36
N THR A 240 -35.55 25.69 -26.75
CA THR A 240 -35.66 24.34 -27.39
C THR A 240 -35.18 23.14 -26.55
N ARG A 241 -36.00 22.16 -26.12
CA ARG A 241 -36.93 21.23 -26.84
C ARG A 241 -36.19 20.38 -27.89
N GLU A 242 -36.38 19.06 -28.01
CA GLU A 242 -37.45 18.16 -27.51
C GLU A 242 -37.03 16.65 -27.63
N VAL A 243 -37.78 15.75 -26.97
CA VAL A 243 -38.09 14.34 -27.37
C VAL A 243 -37.06 13.17 -27.17
N LEU A 244 -37.52 12.22 -26.34
CA LEU A 244 -37.14 10.78 -26.12
C LEU A 244 -37.61 9.86 -27.30
N PRO A 245 -37.54 8.49 -27.30
CA PRO A 245 -36.71 7.49 -26.57
C PRO A 245 -36.26 6.24 -27.44
N CYS A 246 -35.73 5.21 -26.75
CA CYS A 246 -36.09 3.77 -26.89
C CYS A 246 -35.29 2.77 -27.79
N LEU A 247 -34.68 1.81 -27.09
CA LEU A 247 -34.82 0.34 -27.20
C LEU A 247 -34.09 -0.51 -28.30
N PHE A 248 -33.90 -1.79 -27.91
CA PHE A 248 -33.28 -2.94 -28.62
C PHE A 248 -31.75 -2.83 -28.86
N GLY A 249 -30.90 -3.80 -28.52
CA GLY A 249 -31.11 -5.09 -27.84
C GLY A 249 -31.46 -6.26 -28.77
N MET A 250 -30.45 -7.02 -29.25
CA MET A 250 -30.47 -8.49 -29.38
C MET A 250 -29.15 -9.08 -29.96
N HIS A 251 -28.93 -10.35 -29.62
CA HIS A 251 -27.87 -11.29 -30.00
C HIS A 251 -27.27 -11.29 -31.44
N GLY A 252 -25.96 -11.58 -31.51
CA GLY A 252 -25.29 -12.44 -32.51
C GLY A 252 -24.01 -13.00 -31.86
N ARG A 253 -23.69 -14.30 -31.82
CA ARG A 253 -23.47 -15.29 -32.91
C ARG A 253 -22.48 -14.79 -33.96
N TYR A 254 -21.19 -15.01 -33.72
CA TYR A 254 -20.16 -14.95 -34.76
C TYR A 254 -20.03 -16.32 -35.44
N MET A 255 -20.14 -16.32 -36.76
CA MET A 255 -19.72 -17.40 -37.65
C MET A 255 -18.33 -17.08 -38.20
N ALA A 256 -17.56 -18.11 -38.53
CA ALA A 256 -16.30 -17.96 -39.26
C ALA A 256 -16.54 -17.34 -40.65
N VAL A 257 -15.55 -16.61 -41.15
CA VAL A 257 -15.54 -16.08 -42.52
C VAL A 257 -14.19 -16.41 -43.16
N ASP A 258 -14.24 -17.17 -44.25
CA ASP A 258 -13.09 -17.46 -45.10
C ASP A 258 -12.59 -16.21 -45.83
N VAL A 259 -11.28 -16.11 -46.00
CA VAL A 259 -10.62 -14.99 -46.70
C VAL A 259 -10.52 -15.29 -48.20
N GLU A 260 -11.52 -14.89 -48.98
CA GLU A 260 -11.38 -14.84 -50.44
C GLU A 260 -10.67 -13.55 -50.88
N ILE A 261 -9.60 -13.73 -51.66
CA ILE A 261 -8.77 -12.65 -52.18
C ILE A 261 -9.43 -12.06 -53.44
N VAL A 262 -10.10 -10.92 -53.29
CA VAL A 262 -10.63 -10.14 -54.43
C VAL A 262 -9.51 -9.28 -55.03
N ALA A 263 -8.99 -9.71 -56.19
CA ALA A 263 -8.02 -8.94 -56.96
C ALA A 263 -8.69 -7.73 -57.63
N CYS A 264 -8.34 -6.51 -57.20
CA CYS A 264 -8.77 -5.29 -57.87
C CYS A 264 -7.93 -4.99 -59.11
N ILE A 265 -8.62 -4.70 -60.22
CA ILE A 265 -8.03 -4.32 -61.51
C ILE A 265 -7.48 -2.89 -61.43
N LEU A 266 -6.17 -2.72 -61.65
CA LEU A 266 -5.53 -1.41 -61.80
C LEU A 266 -5.43 -1.01 -63.30
N PRO A 267 -5.54 0.28 -63.63
CA PRO A 267 -5.34 0.78 -64.99
C PRO A 267 -3.86 0.74 -65.42
N PRO A 268 -3.57 0.73 -66.74
CA PRO A 268 -2.21 0.55 -67.26
C PRO A 268 -1.29 1.77 -66.98
N PRO A 269 0.00 1.55 -66.69
CA PRO A 269 0.96 2.61 -66.40
C PRO A 269 1.46 3.34 -67.65
N THR A 270 1.68 4.65 -67.54
CA THR A 270 2.34 5.47 -68.57
C THR A 270 3.88 5.28 -68.52
N PRO A 271 4.58 5.19 -69.67
CA PRO A 271 5.92 4.61 -69.72
C PRO A 271 7.08 5.61 -69.56
N HIS A 272 7.14 6.41 -68.48
CA HIS A 272 8.27 7.35 -68.28
C HIS A 272 8.82 7.55 -66.85
N LEU A 273 8.42 6.75 -65.84
CA LEU A 273 8.82 6.94 -64.44
C LEU A 273 9.26 5.64 -63.70
N SER A 274 9.80 4.65 -64.42
CA SER A 274 9.93 3.27 -63.91
C SER A 274 11.25 2.85 -63.24
N MET A 275 12.24 3.74 -63.03
CA MET A 275 13.55 3.34 -62.44
C MET A 275 13.81 3.76 -60.99
N PHE A 276 13.11 4.75 -60.43
CA PHE A 276 13.33 5.13 -59.01
C PHE A 276 12.40 4.43 -58.01
N ALA A 277 11.21 3.98 -58.42
CA ALA A 277 10.25 3.32 -57.53
C ALA A 277 10.64 1.87 -57.15
N LEU A 278 11.38 1.17 -58.02
CA LEU A 278 11.79 -0.24 -57.82
C LEU A 278 12.95 -0.40 -56.83
N SER A 279 13.71 0.66 -56.55
CA SER A 279 14.79 0.63 -55.56
C SER A 279 14.28 0.79 -54.12
N LEU A 280 13.14 1.43 -53.90
CA LEU A 280 12.64 1.72 -52.56
C LEU A 280 11.85 0.54 -51.95
N THR A 281 11.18 -0.25 -52.78
CA THR A 281 10.44 -1.44 -52.35
C THR A 281 11.34 -2.61 -51.99
N LEU A 282 12.52 -2.71 -52.60
CA LEU A 282 13.49 -3.78 -52.30
C LEU A 282 14.20 -3.58 -50.95
N SER A 283 14.42 -2.34 -50.52
CA SER A 283 15.05 -2.03 -49.22
C SER A 283 14.18 -2.35 -48.00
N PHE A 284 12.85 -2.39 -48.14
CA PHE A 284 11.95 -2.71 -47.03
C PHE A 284 11.91 -4.21 -46.66
N PHE A 285 12.25 -5.11 -47.60
CA PHE A 285 12.25 -6.56 -47.36
C PHE A 285 13.50 -7.10 -46.64
N LEU A 286 14.55 -6.28 -46.49
CA LEU A 286 15.82 -6.69 -45.86
C LEU A 286 15.95 -6.26 -44.38
N LEU A 287 14.93 -5.61 -43.82
CA LEU A 287 14.83 -5.30 -42.38
C LEU A 287 13.96 -6.33 -41.62
N ALA A 288 13.91 -7.57 -42.11
CA ALA A 288 13.49 -8.73 -41.32
C ALA A 288 14.57 -9.03 -40.25
N VAL A 289 14.68 -8.16 -39.25
CA VAL A 289 15.47 -8.43 -38.05
C VAL A 289 14.90 -9.71 -37.43
N PRO A 290 15.74 -10.75 -37.18
CA PRO A 290 15.24 -11.94 -36.51
C PRO A 290 14.67 -11.52 -35.16
N ALA A 291 13.37 -11.76 -34.96
CA ALA A 291 12.72 -11.49 -33.69
C ALA A 291 13.42 -12.34 -32.62
N THR A 292 14.21 -11.68 -31.77
CA THR A 292 14.87 -12.32 -30.63
C THR A 292 13.80 -12.67 -29.62
N VAL A 293 13.22 -13.86 -29.75
CA VAL A 293 12.21 -14.39 -28.82
C VAL A 293 12.83 -14.37 -27.42
N SER A 294 12.29 -13.53 -26.54
CA SER A 294 12.78 -13.46 -25.18
C SER A 294 12.31 -14.68 -24.39
N ALA A 295 13.15 -15.14 -23.48
CA ALA A 295 12.69 -16.00 -22.39
C ALA A 295 11.72 -15.19 -21.50
N CYS A 296 10.72 -15.87 -20.93
CA CYS A 296 9.91 -15.33 -19.84
C CYS A 296 10.83 -15.17 -18.62
N GLU A 297 11.39 -13.97 -18.43
CA GLU A 297 12.23 -13.61 -17.30
C GLU A 297 11.61 -12.40 -16.57
N GLY A 298 11.82 -12.30 -15.25
CA GLY A 298 11.35 -11.18 -14.45
C GLY A 298 9.83 -10.97 -14.48
N GLU A 299 9.38 -9.87 -15.11
CA GLU A 299 7.98 -9.44 -15.10
C GLU A 299 7.01 -10.47 -15.68
N CYS A 300 7.44 -11.27 -16.67
CA CYS A 300 6.62 -12.31 -17.27
C CYS A 300 6.32 -13.44 -16.27
N ILE A 301 7.32 -13.91 -15.52
CA ILE A 301 7.16 -14.93 -14.45
C ILE A 301 6.23 -14.39 -13.36
N VAL A 302 6.54 -13.19 -12.85
CA VAL A 302 5.78 -12.56 -11.76
C VAL A 302 4.32 -12.32 -12.16
N GLY A 303 4.09 -11.85 -13.38
CA GLY A 303 2.77 -11.57 -13.92
C GLY A 303 1.91 -12.83 -14.07
N ILE A 304 2.46 -13.89 -14.66
CA ILE A 304 1.77 -15.18 -14.86
C ILE A 304 1.44 -15.83 -13.51
N THR A 305 2.39 -15.91 -12.59
CA THR A 305 2.18 -16.45 -11.23
C THR A 305 1.09 -15.69 -10.49
N LYS A 306 1.15 -14.35 -10.52
CA LYS A 306 0.14 -13.49 -9.87
C LYS A 306 -1.24 -13.64 -10.49
N ALA A 307 -1.33 -13.79 -11.82
CA ALA A 307 -2.60 -14.02 -12.51
C ALA A 307 -3.21 -15.38 -12.15
N PHE A 308 -2.42 -16.46 -12.04
CA PHE A 308 -2.93 -17.75 -11.54
C PHE A 308 -3.43 -17.67 -10.10
N ASN A 309 -2.67 -17.06 -9.18
CA ASN A 309 -3.10 -16.89 -7.79
C ASN A 309 -4.36 -16.02 -7.66
N GLY A 310 -4.45 -14.94 -8.45
CA GLY A 310 -5.66 -14.12 -8.55
C GLY A 310 -6.88 -14.92 -9.02
N ASN A 311 -6.70 -15.76 -10.04
CA ASN A 311 -7.77 -16.62 -10.59
C ASN A 311 -8.21 -17.72 -9.61
N TYR A 312 -7.29 -18.38 -8.91
CA TYR A 312 -7.60 -19.41 -7.92
C TYR A 312 -8.22 -18.86 -6.62
N SER A 313 -8.07 -17.57 -6.31
CA SER A 313 -8.64 -16.95 -5.10
C SER A 313 -10.14 -17.22 -4.92
N ARG A 314 -10.93 -17.20 -6.01
CA ARG A 314 -12.39 -17.43 -5.98
C ARG A 314 -12.78 -18.89 -5.72
N PRO A 315 -12.21 -19.91 -6.40
CA PRO A 315 -12.34 -21.32 -6.01
C PRO A 315 -11.95 -21.58 -4.55
N VAL A 316 -10.81 -21.06 -4.10
CA VAL A 316 -10.34 -21.25 -2.71
C VAL A 316 -11.30 -20.62 -1.70
N GLN A 317 -11.76 -19.38 -1.94
CA GLN A 317 -12.74 -18.72 -1.08
C GLN A 317 -14.06 -19.51 -1.02
N THR A 318 -14.50 -20.09 -2.14
CA THR A 318 -15.72 -20.92 -2.22
C THR A 318 -15.58 -22.19 -1.37
N VAL A 319 -14.43 -22.86 -1.42
CA VAL A 319 -14.13 -24.02 -0.55
C VAL A 319 -14.14 -23.62 0.92
N MET A 320 -13.47 -22.52 1.29
CA MET A 320 -13.41 -22.05 2.68
C MET A 320 -14.79 -21.66 3.22
N GLN A 321 -15.66 -21.05 2.40
CA GLN A 321 -17.05 -20.78 2.79
C GLN A 321 -17.85 -22.06 3.05
N GLN A 322 -17.69 -23.10 2.22
CA GLN A 322 -18.35 -24.39 2.44
C GLN A 322 -17.84 -25.10 3.71
N ILE A 323 -16.53 -25.06 3.97
CA ILE A 323 -15.94 -25.57 5.22
C ILE A 323 -16.46 -24.78 6.43
N ALA A 324 -16.55 -23.46 6.33
CA ALA A 324 -17.08 -22.61 7.40
C ALA A 324 -18.54 -22.96 7.72
N GLN A 325 -19.38 -23.19 6.69
CA GLN A 325 -20.75 -23.66 6.89
C GLN A 325 -20.79 -25.01 7.61
N GLN A 326 -19.96 -25.99 7.23
CA GLN A 326 -19.89 -27.28 7.93
C GLN A 326 -19.44 -27.12 9.39
N VAL A 327 -18.42 -26.30 9.67
CA VAL A 327 -17.94 -26.02 11.04
C VAL A 327 -19.03 -25.35 11.87
N GLY A 328 -19.68 -24.31 11.33
CA GLY A 328 -20.75 -23.58 12.00
C GLY A 328 -21.97 -24.47 12.30
N GLN A 329 -22.35 -25.35 11.39
CA GLN A 329 -23.49 -26.26 11.59
C GLN A 329 -23.18 -27.42 12.54
N ARG A 330 -21.98 -28.02 12.45
CA ARG A 330 -21.66 -29.28 13.17
C ARG A 330 -20.90 -29.09 14.48
N LEU A 331 -20.05 -28.08 14.58
CA LEU A 331 -19.13 -27.90 15.72
C LEU A 331 -19.51 -26.72 16.62
N VAL A 332 -19.97 -25.61 16.03
CA VAL A 332 -20.25 -24.35 16.76
C VAL A 332 -21.64 -23.76 16.40
N PRO A 333 -22.76 -24.47 16.65
CA PRO A 333 -24.09 -24.04 16.23
C PRO A 333 -24.55 -22.70 16.84
N GLN A 334 -23.97 -22.28 17.96
CA GLN A 334 -24.25 -20.98 18.60
C GLN A 334 -23.59 -19.78 17.87
N HIS A 335 -22.60 -20.03 17.01
CA HIS A 335 -21.84 -19.01 16.29
C HIS A 335 -21.72 -19.31 14.78
N SER A 336 -22.76 -19.93 14.21
CA SER A 336 -22.77 -20.40 12.82
C SER A 336 -22.55 -19.29 11.79
N GLY A 337 -23.04 -18.06 12.05
CA GLY A 337 -22.84 -16.90 11.18
C GLY A 337 -21.39 -16.40 11.10
N ASP A 338 -20.61 -16.59 12.16
CA ASP A 338 -19.22 -16.10 12.26
C ASP A 338 -18.17 -17.17 11.91
N ALA A 339 -18.59 -18.36 11.45
CA ALA A 339 -17.71 -19.52 11.32
C ALA A 339 -16.48 -19.29 10.42
N MET A 340 -16.58 -18.38 9.45
CA MET A 340 -15.48 -17.95 8.57
C MET A 340 -14.32 -17.32 9.34
N LYS A 341 -14.59 -16.66 10.48
CA LYS A 341 -13.58 -16.03 11.34
C LYS A 341 -12.57 -17.05 11.87
N TYR A 342 -13.00 -18.28 12.12
CA TYR A 342 -12.14 -19.35 12.63
C TYR A 342 -11.17 -19.88 11.58
N LEU A 343 -11.49 -19.78 10.29
CA LEU A 343 -10.66 -20.27 9.17
C LEU A 343 -9.60 -19.27 8.70
N ARG A 344 -9.61 -18.03 9.22
CA ARG A 344 -8.63 -17.00 8.85
C ARG A 344 -7.16 -17.43 8.98
N PRO A 345 -6.72 -18.23 9.97
CA PRO A 345 -5.33 -18.69 10.03
C PRO A 345 -4.92 -19.51 8.80
N ILE A 346 -5.80 -20.38 8.30
CA ILE A 346 -5.54 -21.21 7.10
C ILE A 346 -5.54 -20.35 5.84
N MET A 347 -6.46 -19.39 5.72
CA MET A 347 -6.44 -18.44 4.60
C MET A 347 -5.17 -17.60 4.58
N ASN A 348 -4.80 -16.99 5.71
CA ASN A 348 -3.59 -16.18 5.80
C ASN A 348 -2.33 -16.99 5.48
N ALA A 349 -2.28 -18.26 5.91
CA ALA A 349 -1.17 -19.17 5.58
C ALA A 349 -1.14 -19.52 4.09
N TYR A 350 -2.31 -19.77 3.47
CA TYR A 350 -2.42 -19.94 2.01
C TYR A 350 -1.96 -18.69 1.27
N ASP A 351 -2.48 -17.50 1.61
CA ASP A 351 -2.14 -16.24 0.95
C ASP A 351 -0.63 -15.97 1.01
N ASN A 352 -0.01 -16.18 2.18
CA ASN A 352 1.44 -16.00 2.39
C ASN A 352 2.32 -17.02 1.64
N THR A 353 1.85 -18.25 1.40
CA THR A 353 2.63 -19.33 0.74
C THR A 353 2.34 -19.44 -0.76
N SER A 354 1.14 -19.03 -1.20
CA SER A 354 0.62 -19.22 -2.55
C SER A 354 1.52 -18.66 -3.63
N TYR A 355 2.18 -17.52 -3.40
CA TYR A 355 3.04 -16.90 -4.40
C TYR A 355 4.32 -17.71 -4.65
N ASP A 356 5.15 -17.91 -3.62
CA ASP A 356 6.44 -18.58 -3.75
C ASP A 356 6.30 -20.05 -4.22
N SER A 357 5.28 -20.76 -3.72
CA SER A 357 5.03 -22.15 -4.10
C SER A 357 4.51 -22.28 -5.54
N MET A 358 3.63 -21.36 -5.97
CA MET A 358 3.14 -21.31 -7.36
C MET A 358 4.26 -20.92 -8.34
N GLU A 359 5.08 -19.93 -7.98
CA GLU A 359 6.22 -19.53 -8.80
C GLU A 359 7.14 -20.73 -9.00
N THR A 360 7.60 -21.36 -7.91
CA THR A 360 8.54 -22.49 -7.97
C THR A 360 7.98 -23.74 -8.66
N ALA A 361 6.68 -24.03 -8.50
CA ALA A 361 6.03 -25.16 -9.16
C ALA A 361 5.90 -24.98 -10.69
N ILE A 362 5.77 -23.74 -11.18
CA ILE A 362 5.75 -23.45 -12.62
C ILE A 362 7.19 -23.29 -13.15
N PHE A 363 7.98 -22.43 -12.49
CA PHE A 363 9.33 -22.00 -12.86
C PHE A 363 10.30 -22.16 -11.67
N PRO A 364 11.37 -22.97 -11.73
CA PRO A 364 11.91 -23.66 -12.90
C PRO A 364 11.50 -25.14 -12.99
N SER A 365 10.44 -25.58 -12.29
CA SER A 365 10.15 -27.01 -12.15
C SER A 365 9.71 -27.70 -13.46
N PHE A 366 8.88 -27.02 -14.28
CA PHE A 366 8.46 -27.53 -15.59
C PHE A 366 8.88 -26.61 -16.74
N PHE A 367 8.72 -25.30 -16.57
CA PHE A 367 9.14 -24.30 -17.55
C PHE A 367 10.50 -23.73 -17.15
N HIS A 368 11.52 -23.98 -17.97
CA HIS A 368 12.87 -23.45 -17.75
C HIS A 368 13.09 -22.19 -18.58
N GLY A 369 13.47 -21.06 -17.96
CA GLY A 369 13.55 -19.76 -18.65
C GLY A 369 14.28 -19.82 -20.00
N LYS A 370 15.52 -20.32 -20.01
CA LYS A 370 16.26 -20.65 -21.24
C LYS A 370 16.18 -22.15 -21.50
N CYS A 371 16.20 -22.55 -22.79
CA CYS A 371 16.14 -23.93 -23.28
C CYS A 371 17.41 -24.77 -22.96
N LEU A 372 17.96 -24.66 -21.75
CA LEU A 372 19.22 -25.27 -21.36
C LEU A 372 18.99 -26.54 -20.55
N ASP A 373 19.81 -27.54 -20.79
CA ASP A 373 19.90 -28.74 -19.95
C ASP A 373 20.49 -28.42 -18.57
N LYS A 374 20.53 -29.43 -17.69
CA LYS A 374 21.13 -29.32 -16.34
C LYS A 374 22.63 -28.96 -16.35
N ASN A 375 23.29 -28.99 -17.50
CA ASN A 375 24.70 -28.67 -17.71
C ASN A 375 24.90 -27.30 -18.39
N GLY A 376 23.82 -26.59 -18.77
CA GLY A 376 23.87 -25.32 -19.49
C GLY A 376 23.96 -25.43 -21.02
N ASN A 377 23.73 -26.61 -21.60
CA ASN A 377 23.76 -26.83 -23.05
C ASN A 377 22.35 -26.79 -23.66
N GLU A 378 22.23 -26.22 -24.86
CA GLU A 378 20.99 -26.27 -25.65
C GLU A 378 20.92 -27.61 -26.42
N PRO A 379 19.90 -28.46 -26.19
CA PRO A 379 19.80 -29.75 -26.88
C PRO A 379 19.40 -29.57 -28.35
N ALA A 380 20.03 -30.35 -29.23
CA ALA A 380 19.80 -30.29 -30.67
C ALA A 380 18.32 -30.56 -31.01
N GLY A 381 17.66 -29.59 -31.65
CA GLY A 381 16.25 -29.68 -32.05
C GLY A 381 15.32 -28.65 -31.40
N CYS A 382 15.77 -27.93 -30.36
CA CYS A 382 15.04 -26.76 -29.87
C CYS A 382 15.28 -25.57 -30.82
N PRO A 383 14.30 -24.66 -31.02
CA PRO A 383 13.06 -24.47 -30.25
C PRO A 383 11.79 -25.15 -30.84
N ASN A 384 11.84 -26.44 -31.19
CA ASN A 384 10.61 -27.20 -31.48
C ASN A 384 9.78 -27.39 -30.19
N PRO A 385 8.43 -27.20 -30.18
CA PRO A 385 7.59 -27.45 -29.00
C PRO A 385 7.73 -28.85 -28.38
N ASP A 386 7.97 -29.89 -29.19
CA ASP A 386 8.15 -31.27 -28.70
C ASP A 386 9.53 -31.55 -28.08
N CYS A 387 10.29 -30.50 -27.71
CA CYS A 387 11.57 -30.66 -27.03
C CYS A 387 11.40 -31.36 -25.65
N PRO A 388 12.31 -32.28 -25.25
CA PRO A 388 12.27 -32.91 -23.92
C PRO A 388 12.42 -31.92 -22.75
N ILE A 389 12.93 -30.72 -23.03
CA ILE A 389 13.06 -29.60 -22.10
C ILE A 389 12.09 -28.53 -22.58
N VAL A 390 11.06 -28.24 -21.79
CA VAL A 390 10.08 -27.21 -22.12
C VAL A 390 10.66 -25.85 -21.73
N CYS A 391 11.01 -25.06 -22.73
CA CYS A 391 11.43 -23.68 -22.53
C CYS A 391 10.28 -22.85 -21.92
N GLY A 392 10.59 -21.82 -21.15
CA GLY A 392 9.64 -20.85 -20.64
C GLY A 392 9.47 -19.66 -21.57
N THR A 393 9.13 -19.86 -22.84
CA THR A 393 8.74 -18.75 -23.73
C THR A 393 7.23 -18.58 -23.70
N PRO A 394 6.68 -17.38 -23.98
CA PRO A 394 5.23 -17.19 -24.07
C PRO A 394 4.53 -18.21 -24.99
N GLY A 395 5.15 -18.53 -26.13
CA GLY A 395 4.61 -19.50 -27.08
C GLY A 395 4.53 -20.93 -26.56
N SER A 396 5.54 -21.42 -25.82
CA SER A 396 5.52 -22.77 -25.23
C SER A 396 4.57 -22.86 -24.03
N LEU A 397 4.46 -21.80 -23.22
CA LEU A 397 3.47 -21.69 -22.15
C LEU A 397 2.02 -21.79 -22.68
N VAL A 398 1.75 -21.16 -23.83
CA VAL A 398 0.47 -21.24 -24.55
C VAL A 398 0.24 -22.62 -25.15
N HIS A 399 1.28 -23.25 -25.71
CA HIS A 399 1.19 -24.61 -26.27
C HIS A 399 0.90 -25.65 -25.18
N PHE A 400 1.61 -25.59 -24.05
CA PHE A 400 1.45 -26.48 -22.90
C PHE A 400 0.48 -25.95 -21.83
N TYR A 401 -0.50 -25.14 -22.22
CA TYR A 401 -1.40 -24.46 -21.28
C TYR A 401 -2.19 -25.42 -20.37
N SER A 402 -2.61 -26.57 -20.89
CA SER A 402 -3.30 -27.61 -20.10
C SER A 402 -2.42 -28.16 -18.98
N THR A 403 -1.12 -28.37 -19.24
CA THR A 403 -0.12 -28.79 -18.25
C THR A 403 0.16 -27.68 -17.25
N LEU A 404 0.36 -26.44 -17.71
CA LEU A 404 0.55 -25.25 -16.86
C LEU A 404 -0.60 -25.09 -15.86
N ARG A 405 -1.84 -25.22 -16.33
CA ARG A 405 -3.05 -25.18 -15.50
C ARG A 405 -3.12 -26.35 -14.50
N PHE A 406 -2.74 -27.55 -14.90
CA PHE A 406 -2.73 -28.72 -14.03
C PHE A 406 -1.68 -28.62 -12.91
N ILE A 407 -0.50 -28.05 -13.21
CA ILE A 407 0.52 -27.70 -12.22
C ILE A 407 -0.05 -26.72 -11.20
N ALA A 408 -0.60 -25.59 -11.66
CA ALA A 408 -1.16 -24.55 -10.79
C ALA A 408 -2.33 -25.05 -9.91
N PHE A 409 -3.19 -25.92 -10.46
CA PHE A 409 -4.25 -26.59 -9.70
C PHE A 409 -3.69 -27.51 -8.60
N ASN A 410 -2.73 -28.37 -8.93
CA ASN A 410 -2.16 -29.32 -7.98
C ASN A 410 -1.37 -28.61 -6.88
N GLU A 411 -0.67 -27.53 -7.20
CA GLU A 411 0.05 -26.72 -6.22
C GLU A 411 -0.93 -26.04 -5.26
N THR A 412 -1.96 -25.37 -5.79
CA THR A 412 -3.05 -24.80 -4.98
C THR A 412 -3.68 -25.84 -4.05
N LYS A 413 -3.92 -27.05 -4.56
CA LYS A 413 -4.45 -28.18 -3.79
C LYS A 413 -3.47 -28.62 -2.69
N ALA A 414 -2.18 -28.74 -2.99
CA ALA A 414 -1.14 -29.18 -2.07
C ALA A 414 -0.93 -28.20 -0.91
N ILE A 415 -0.87 -26.89 -1.19
CA ILE A 415 -0.77 -25.84 -0.15
C ILE A 415 -1.98 -25.90 0.78
N LEU A 416 -3.19 -26.01 0.22
CA LEU A 416 -4.42 -26.12 1.02
C LEU A 416 -4.47 -27.41 1.85
N GLU A 417 -4.01 -28.53 1.30
CA GLU A 417 -3.92 -29.81 2.00
C GLU A 417 -2.89 -29.74 3.15
N ALA A 418 -1.75 -29.08 2.95
CA ALA A 418 -0.73 -28.88 3.97
C ALA A 418 -1.24 -28.01 5.14
N HIS A 419 -1.80 -26.83 4.86
CA HIS A 419 -2.33 -25.92 5.90
C HIS A 419 -3.64 -26.40 6.54
N SER A 420 -4.36 -27.33 5.90
CA SER A 420 -5.55 -28.01 6.48
C SER A 420 -5.22 -29.34 7.18
N SER A 421 -3.97 -29.79 7.13
CA SER A 421 -3.54 -31.03 7.77
C SER A 421 -3.24 -30.85 9.26
N PRO A 422 -3.63 -31.82 10.12
CA PRO A 422 -3.29 -31.79 11.55
C PRO A 422 -1.78 -31.74 11.76
N GLY A 423 -1.33 -30.78 12.59
CA GLY A 423 0.09 -30.54 12.87
C GLY A 423 0.61 -29.23 12.31
N SER A 424 0.01 -28.67 11.24
CA SER A 424 0.37 -27.33 10.77
C SER A 424 -0.08 -26.23 11.76
N ASP A 425 0.68 -25.15 11.88
CA ASP A 425 0.40 -24.07 12.83
C ASP A 425 -0.95 -23.39 12.54
N ALA A 426 -1.29 -23.23 11.26
CA ALA A 426 -2.56 -22.69 10.81
C ALA A 426 -3.76 -23.58 11.20
N TYR A 427 -3.60 -24.91 11.10
CA TYR A 427 -4.57 -25.86 11.60
C TYR A 427 -4.72 -25.77 13.11
N GLN A 428 -3.63 -25.73 13.87
CA GLN A 428 -3.65 -25.65 15.34
C GLN A 428 -4.37 -24.39 15.83
N GLN A 429 -4.07 -23.22 15.26
CA GLN A 429 -4.76 -21.96 15.58
C GLN A 429 -6.26 -22.02 15.28
N THR A 430 -6.64 -22.70 14.19
CA THR A 430 -8.04 -22.93 13.81
C THR A 430 -8.74 -23.89 14.77
N GLU A 431 -8.08 -25.00 15.15
CA GLU A 431 -8.58 -25.97 16.13
C GLU A 431 -8.82 -25.32 17.50
N ASP A 432 -7.84 -24.58 18.03
CA ASP A 432 -7.94 -23.86 19.31
C ASP A 432 -9.09 -22.84 19.31
N ALA A 433 -9.26 -22.09 18.21
CA ALA A 433 -10.32 -21.10 18.09
C ALA A 433 -11.72 -21.76 18.08
N ILE A 434 -11.86 -22.89 17.36
CA ILE A 434 -13.11 -23.67 17.28
C ILE A 434 -13.41 -24.37 18.61
N VAL A 435 -12.42 -25.00 19.26
CA VAL A 435 -12.57 -25.65 20.58
C VAL A 435 -12.99 -24.63 21.65
N ARG A 436 -12.37 -23.45 21.65
CA ARG A 436 -12.73 -22.35 22.57
C ARG A 436 -14.15 -21.85 22.35
N ALA A 437 -14.58 -21.70 21.08
CA ALA A 437 -15.94 -21.29 20.74
C ALA A 437 -16.97 -22.38 21.08
N ALA A 438 -16.70 -23.64 20.73
CA ALA A 438 -17.56 -24.77 21.02
C ALA A 438 -17.74 -24.99 22.53
N SER A 439 -16.68 -24.86 23.32
CA SER A 439 -16.72 -24.96 24.79
C SER A 439 -17.71 -23.98 25.41
N GLY A 440 -17.84 -22.78 24.81
CA GLY A 440 -18.74 -21.72 25.25
C GLY A 440 -18.35 -21.13 26.61
N PRO A 441 -19.06 -20.09 27.07
CA PRO A 441 -18.88 -19.59 28.43
C PRO A 441 -19.38 -20.65 29.42
N ALA A 442 -18.47 -21.38 30.06
CA ALA A 442 -18.73 -22.44 31.06
C ALA A 442 -19.46 -21.98 32.35
N ARG A 443 -20.06 -20.77 32.32
CA ARG A 443 -20.71 -20.09 33.45
C ARG A 443 -22.08 -20.68 33.81
N MET A 444 -22.83 -21.28 32.88
CA MET A 444 -24.22 -21.68 33.14
C MET A 444 -24.38 -23.05 33.84
N VAL A 445 -23.44 -23.99 33.70
CA VAL A 445 -23.50 -25.31 34.36
C VAL A 445 -23.28 -25.21 35.89
N ARG A 446 -22.77 -24.07 36.38
CA ARG A 446 -22.33 -23.90 37.78
C ARG A 446 -23.46 -23.75 38.81
N ARG A 447 -24.74 -23.62 38.41
CA ARG A 447 -25.85 -23.28 39.34
C ARG A 447 -26.66 -24.45 39.91
N TYR A 448 -26.52 -25.68 39.40
CA TYR A 448 -27.35 -26.82 39.84
C TYR A 448 -26.58 -28.10 40.20
N MET A 449 -25.25 -28.11 40.09
CA MET A 449 -24.43 -29.26 40.51
C MET A 449 -24.12 -29.20 42.01
N ARG A 450 -24.63 -30.20 42.74
CA ARG A 450 -24.45 -30.39 44.18
C ARG A 450 -22.98 -30.68 44.48
N SER A 451 -22.38 -29.91 45.40
CA SER A 451 -20.96 -30.05 45.80
C SER A 451 -20.65 -31.50 46.20
N GLY A 452 -19.72 -32.16 45.50
CA GLY A 452 -19.35 -33.56 45.74
C GLY A 452 -19.28 -34.48 44.51
N VAL A 453 -19.55 -34.01 43.28
CA VAL A 453 -19.48 -34.84 42.04
C VAL A 453 -18.58 -34.19 40.98
N ASP A 454 -17.46 -33.60 41.40
CA ASP A 454 -16.57 -32.85 40.47
C ASP A 454 -15.77 -33.75 39.51
N ALA A 455 -15.49 -35.01 39.88
CA ALA A 455 -14.64 -35.92 39.08
C ALA A 455 -15.17 -36.19 37.65
N GLY A 456 -16.50 -36.23 37.45
CA GLY A 456 -17.10 -36.50 36.13
C GLY A 456 -17.14 -35.27 35.20
N ARG A 457 -16.89 -34.06 35.71
CA ARG A 457 -17.01 -32.84 34.92
C ARG A 457 -15.85 -32.68 33.93
N ASP A 458 -14.63 -32.89 34.39
CA ASP A 458 -13.43 -32.68 33.57
C ASP A 458 -13.34 -33.74 32.46
N GLU A 459 -13.78 -34.97 32.74
CA GLU A 459 -13.89 -36.04 31.73
C GLU A 459 -14.89 -35.68 30.63
N TYR A 460 -16.07 -35.15 30.99
CA TYR A 460 -17.07 -34.70 30.01
C TYR A 460 -16.55 -33.56 29.13
N VAL A 461 -15.85 -32.58 29.72
CA VAL A 461 -15.26 -31.46 28.95
C VAL A 461 -14.18 -31.95 27.98
N LYS A 462 -13.26 -32.81 28.45
CA LYS A 462 -12.21 -33.42 27.60
C LYS A 462 -12.82 -34.23 26.44
N LYS A 463 -13.80 -35.08 26.72
CA LYS A 463 -14.51 -35.85 25.68
C LYS A 463 -15.16 -34.95 24.64
N ARG A 464 -15.81 -33.87 25.06
CA ARG A 464 -16.43 -32.90 24.16
C ARG A 464 -15.39 -32.16 23.31
N GLU A 465 -14.24 -31.81 23.87
CA GLU A 465 -13.11 -31.25 23.12
C GLU A 465 -12.59 -32.26 22.08
N GLU A 466 -12.34 -33.51 22.46
CA GLU A 466 -11.89 -34.57 21.55
C GLU A 466 -12.88 -34.82 20.40
N ASP A 467 -14.18 -34.81 20.67
CA ASP A 467 -15.23 -34.96 19.66
C ASP A 467 -15.25 -33.75 18.69
N VAL A 468 -15.05 -32.52 19.18
CA VAL A 468 -14.91 -31.31 18.34
C VAL A 468 -13.65 -31.39 17.46
N LYS A 469 -12.50 -31.75 18.03
CA LYS A 469 -11.23 -31.92 17.30
C LYS A 469 -11.33 -33.01 16.23
N ARG A 470 -11.99 -34.14 16.53
CA ARG A 470 -12.28 -35.22 15.57
C ARG A 470 -13.17 -34.71 14.44
N GLY A 471 -14.27 -34.03 14.77
CA GLY A 471 -15.17 -33.44 13.78
C GLY A 471 -14.49 -32.42 12.87
N LEU A 472 -13.57 -31.61 13.40
CA LEU A 472 -12.76 -30.69 12.59
C LEU A 472 -11.82 -31.43 11.63
N ARG A 473 -11.12 -32.47 12.08
CA ARG A 473 -10.28 -33.32 11.21
C ARG A 473 -11.09 -33.91 10.05
N ASP A 474 -12.30 -34.40 10.31
CA ASP A 474 -13.14 -35.02 9.29
C ASP A 474 -13.82 -34.01 8.34
N ILE A 475 -13.95 -32.75 8.75
CA ILE A 475 -14.33 -31.65 7.85
C ILE A 475 -13.13 -31.24 6.98
N MET A 476 -11.95 -31.03 7.58
CA MET A 476 -10.77 -30.51 6.86
C MET A 476 -10.20 -31.48 5.82
N LYS A 477 -10.33 -32.80 6.04
CA LYS A 477 -10.02 -33.83 5.00
C LYS A 477 -10.81 -33.65 3.70
N GLN A 478 -11.90 -32.88 3.69
CA GLN A 478 -12.69 -32.61 2.49
C GLN A 478 -12.15 -31.45 1.64
N VAL A 479 -11.23 -30.63 2.15
CA VAL A 479 -10.70 -29.45 1.43
C VAL A 479 -10.23 -29.79 0.00
N PRO A 480 -9.42 -30.86 -0.23
CA PRO A 480 -8.96 -31.18 -1.58
C PRO A 480 -10.08 -31.66 -2.53
N THR A 481 -11.12 -32.33 -2.00
CA THR A 481 -12.25 -32.82 -2.81
C THR A 481 -13.27 -31.73 -3.09
N LEU A 482 -13.45 -30.78 -2.17
CA LEU A 482 -14.24 -29.57 -2.40
C LEU A 482 -13.57 -28.66 -3.43
N LEU A 483 -12.24 -28.55 -3.47
CA LEU A 483 -11.53 -27.78 -4.50
C LEU A 483 -11.72 -28.39 -5.90
N GLN A 484 -11.59 -29.71 -6.04
CA GLN A 484 -11.94 -30.43 -7.28
C GLN A 484 -13.37 -30.12 -7.73
N LYS A 485 -14.33 -30.23 -6.79
CA LYS A 485 -15.74 -29.91 -7.06
C LYS A 485 -15.96 -28.43 -7.46
N ALA A 486 -15.24 -27.49 -6.83
CA ALA A 486 -15.33 -26.07 -7.15
C ALA A 486 -14.76 -25.75 -8.54
N CYS A 487 -13.76 -26.51 -9.01
CA CYS A 487 -13.23 -26.44 -10.38
C CYS A 487 -14.02 -27.28 -11.42
N GLY A 488 -15.15 -27.86 -11.04
CA GLY A 488 -16.06 -28.55 -11.96
C GLY A 488 -15.67 -29.99 -12.33
N GLY A 489 -14.67 -30.60 -11.69
CA GLY A 489 -14.28 -31.98 -12.04
C GLY A 489 -13.05 -32.53 -11.33
N ARG A 490 -12.55 -33.66 -11.82
CA ARG A 490 -11.33 -34.31 -11.30
C ARG A 490 -10.20 -34.09 -12.29
N ALA A 491 -9.12 -33.51 -11.80
CA ALA A 491 -7.90 -33.27 -12.56
C ALA A 491 -7.25 -34.56 -13.11
N ALA A 492 -7.54 -35.73 -12.51
CA ALA A 492 -6.99 -37.02 -12.94
C ALA A 492 -7.70 -37.65 -14.15
N ASP A 493 -8.91 -37.20 -14.49
CA ASP A 493 -9.77 -37.88 -15.47
C ASP A 493 -9.50 -37.40 -16.91
N SER A 494 -8.99 -36.17 -17.08
CA SER A 494 -8.58 -35.57 -18.37
C SER A 494 -7.76 -34.29 -18.12
N PRO A 495 -6.82 -33.90 -19.01
CA PRO A 495 -6.24 -32.55 -19.00
C PRO A 495 -7.28 -31.42 -19.08
N ASP A 496 -8.50 -31.71 -19.56
CA ASP A 496 -9.63 -30.78 -19.64
C ASP A 496 -10.58 -30.86 -18.42
N GLY A 497 -10.33 -31.76 -17.47
CA GLY A 497 -11.23 -32.15 -16.37
C GLY A 497 -11.49 -31.11 -15.27
N LEU A 498 -11.21 -29.82 -15.51
CA LEU A 498 -11.38 -28.70 -14.56
C LEU A 498 -12.03 -27.47 -15.24
N PRO A 499 -13.21 -27.59 -15.86
CA PRO A 499 -13.77 -26.54 -16.74
C PRO A 499 -13.97 -25.19 -16.04
N GLU A 500 -14.44 -25.18 -14.79
CA GLU A 500 -14.72 -23.95 -14.02
C GLU A 500 -13.44 -23.25 -13.52
N CYS A 501 -12.30 -23.92 -13.61
CA CYS A 501 -10.96 -23.36 -13.39
C CYS A 501 -10.16 -23.34 -14.69
N SER A 502 -10.81 -23.23 -15.85
CA SER A 502 -10.18 -22.89 -17.12
C SER A 502 -10.33 -21.40 -17.40
N TRP A 503 -9.20 -20.70 -17.52
CA TRP A 503 -9.15 -19.31 -17.98
C TRP A 503 -8.40 -19.22 -19.31
N GLU A 504 -8.49 -20.28 -20.12
CA GLU A 504 -7.59 -20.57 -21.23
C GLU A 504 -7.45 -19.42 -22.23
N ASP A 505 -8.54 -18.93 -22.80
CA ASP A 505 -8.48 -17.88 -23.82
C ASP A 505 -7.84 -16.59 -23.28
N ALA A 506 -8.36 -16.09 -22.15
CA ALA A 506 -7.88 -14.86 -21.51
C ALA A 506 -6.43 -14.98 -21.00
N MET A 507 -6.03 -16.15 -20.50
CA MET A 507 -4.68 -16.38 -19.99
C MET A 507 -3.68 -16.60 -21.12
N LYS A 508 -4.08 -17.23 -22.23
CA LYS A 508 -3.26 -17.31 -23.46
C LYS A 508 -3.04 -15.93 -24.07
N GLU A 509 -4.09 -15.11 -24.17
CA GLU A 509 -3.97 -13.71 -24.62
C GLU A 509 -3.04 -12.91 -23.70
N PHE A 510 -3.17 -13.05 -22.38
CA PHE A 510 -2.29 -12.41 -21.40
C PHE A 510 -0.83 -12.88 -21.52
N ILE A 511 -0.58 -14.18 -21.67
CA ILE A 511 0.77 -14.72 -21.86
C ILE A 511 1.40 -14.18 -23.15
N LEU A 512 0.65 -14.11 -24.26
CA LEU A 512 1.10 -13.57 -25.55
C LEU A 512 1.28 -12.04 -25.55
N SER A 513 0.89 -11.34 -24.48
CA SER A 513 1.18 -9.91 -24.32
C SER A 513 2.62 -9.62 -23.88
N TYR A 514 3.35 -10.64 -23.43
CA TYR A 514 4.79 -10.55 -23.12
C TYR A 514 5.66 -10.76 -24.38
N PRO A 515 6.77 -10.01 -24.52
CA PRO A 515 7.62 -9.98 -25.72
C PRO A 515 8.52 -11.22 -25.90
#